data_AF-A0A542AW74-F1
#
_entry.id   AF-A0A542AW74-F1
#
_cell.length_a   1.000
_cell.length_b   1.000
_cell.length_c   1.000
_cell.angle_alpha   90.00
_cell.angle_beta   90.00
_cell.angle_gamma   90.00
#
_symmetry.space_group_name_H-M   'P 1'
#
loop_
_entity.id
_entity.type
_entity.pdbx_description
1 polymer ?
#
loop_
_entity_poly.entity_id
_entity_poly.type
_entity_poly.pdbx_seq_one_letter_code
_entity_poly.pdbx_strand_id
1 'polypeptide(L)' 'MNNSQVLNTILIFLGGALLLYAISVDDVSPYFKIVGLVIIMLGLYRATNFWVATKDDHEGQNESDK' A
#
# COMPACT_ATOMS: atom_id res chain seq x y z
N MET A 1 9.58 5.49 -13.48
CA MET A 1 8.97 4.97 -12.24
C MET A 1 8.04 3.85 -12.61
N ASN A 2 8.20 2.66 -12.01
CA ASN A 2 7.29 1.55 -12.26
C ASN A 2 5.89 1.94 -11.73
N ASN A 3 4.86 1.93 -12.59
CA ASN A 3 3.50 2.33 -12.25
C ASN A 3 2.95 1.59 -11.01
N SER A 4 3.46 0.39 -10.73
CA SER A 4 3.08 -0.41 -9.55
C SER A 4 3.45 0.25 -8.21
N GLN A 5 4.64 0.86 -8.11
CA GLN A 5 5.08 1.51 -6.86
C GLN A 5 4.29 2.79 -6.59
N VAL A 6 4.03 3.59 -7.64
CA VAL A 6 3.24 4.82 -7.53
C VAL A 6 1.80 4.52 -7.08
N LEU A 7 1.19 3.49 -7.67
CA LEU A 7 -0.15 3.06 -7.28
C LEU A 7 -0.22 2.58 -5.82
N ASN A 8 0.79 1.81 -5.37
CA ASN A 8 0.82 1.32 -3.98
C ASN A 8 0.90 2.48 -2.97
N THR A 9 1.76 3.47 -3.23
CA THR A 9 1.86 4.66 -2.37
C THR A 9 0.58 5.49 -2.38
N ILE A 10 -0.06 5.67 -3.53
CA ILE A 10 -1.33 6.41 -3.65
C ILE A 10 -2.44 5.71 -2.86
N LEU A 11 -2.57 4.38 -2.94
CA LEU A 11 -3.58 3.63 -2.18
C LEU A 11 -3.41 3.81 -0.67
N ILE A 12 -2.18 3.72 -0.16
CA ILE A 12 -1.88 3.90 1.26
C ILE A 12 -2.21 5.34 1.69
N PHE A 13 -1.81 6.32 0.89
CA PHE A 13 -2.06 7.74 1.18
C PHE A 13 -3.56 8.08 1.17
N LEU A 14 -4.31 7.63 0.15
CA LEU A 14 -5.75 7.84 0.07
C LEU A 14 -6.49 7.16 1.23
N GLY A 15 -6.14 5.91 1.53
CA GLY A 15 -6.75 5.16 2.63
C GLY A 15 -6.50 5.82 3.98
N GLY A 16 -5.26 6.28 4.23
CA GLY A 16 -4.88 7.03 5.43
C GLY A 16 -5.64 8.35 5.56
N ALA A 17 -5.69 9.15 4.50
CA ALA A 17 -6.42 10.41 4.48
C ALA A 17 -7.93 10.22 4.71
N LEU A 18 -8.53 9.18 4.11
CA LEU A 18 -9.94 8.86 4.29
C LEU A 18 -10.26 8.43 5.73
N LEU A 19 -9.39 7.63 6.36
CA LEU A 19 -9.56 7.25 7.76
C LEU A 19 -9.40 8.45 8.70
N LEU A 20 -8.41 9.32 8.47
CA LEU A 20 -8.25 10.55 9.25
C LEU A 20 -9.50 11.42 9.15
N TYR A 21 -10.00 11.65 7.93
CA TYR A 21 -11.27 12.37 7.72
C TYR A 21 -12.44 11.73 8.46
N ALA A 22 -12.60 10.40 8.36
CA ALA A 22 -13.70 9.68 8.99
C ALA A 22 -13.64 9.63 10.52
N ILE A 23 -12.46 9.87 11.11
CA ILE A 23 -12.28 9.97 12.57
C ILE A 23 -12.44 11.42 13.04
N SER A 24 -12.08 12.40 12.20
CA SER A 24 -12.15 13.82 12.55
C SER A 24 -13.54 14.46 12.44
N VAL A 25 -14.51 13.78 11.82
CA VAL A 25 -15.87 14.29 11.62
C VAL A 25 -16.88 13.38 12.32
N ASP A 26 -17.64 13.95 13.27
CA ASP A 26 -18.52 13.20 14.17
C ASP A 26 -19.73 12.53 13.49
N ASP A 27 -20.15 13.01 12.31
CA ASP A 27 -21.31 12.52 11.56
C ASP A 27 -20.95 11.64 10.34
N VAL A 28 -19.71 11.16 10.25
CA VAL A 28 -19.33 10.26 9.16
C VAL A 28 -19.82 8.84 9.42
N SER A 29 -20.56 8.31 8.44
CA SER A 29 -21.08 6.95 8.49
C SER A 29 -19.95 5.93 8.76
N PRO A 30 -20.17 4.93 9.64
CA PRO A 30 -19.18 3.90 9.93
C PRO A 30 -18.70 3.13 8.69
N TYR A 31 -19.50 3.11 7.61
CA TYR A 31 -19.09 2.52 6.33
C TYR A 31 -17.84 3.20 5.74
N PHE A 32 -17.64 4.51 5.92
CA PHE A 32 -16.42 5.18 5.46
C PHE A 32 -15.16 4.71 6.18
N LYS A 33 -15.27 4.40 7.49
CA LYS A 33 -14.17 3.83 8.27
C LYS A 33 -13.80 2.43 7.75
N ILE A 34 -14.81 1.62 7.42
CA ILE A 34 -14.62 0.28 6.85
C ILE A 34 -13.96 0.37 5.46
N VAL A 35 -14.47 1.25 4.58
CA VAL A 35 -13.91 1.45 3.24
C VAL A 35 -12.46 1.96 3.31
N GLY A 36 -12.18 2.94 4.18
CA GLY A 36 -10.82 3.44 4.39
C GLY A 36 -9.87 2.35 4.88
N LEU A 37 -10.32 1.49 5.80
CA LEU A 37 -9.54 0.35 6.30
C LEU A 37 -9.25 -0.66 5.18
N VAL A 38 -10.24 -1.01 4.35
CA VAL A 38 -10.07 -1.92 3.22
C VAL A 38 -9.07 -1.35 2.20
N ILE A 39 -9.15 -0.06 1.89
CA ILE A 39 -8.22 0.61 0.96
C ILE A 39 -6.78 0.55 1.50
N ILE A 40 -6.57 0.84 2.79
CA ILE A 40 -5.24 0.71 3.43
C ILE A 40 -4.75 -0.72 3.33
N MET A 41 -5.57 -1.71 3.70
CA MET A 41 -5.18 -3.12 3.67
C MET A 41 -4.79 -3.57 2.26
N LEU A 42 -5.51 -3.13 1.23
CA LEU A 42 -5.16 -3.40 -0.17
C LEU A 42 -3.83 -2.74 -0.57
N GLY A 43 -3.62 -1.48 -0.18
CA GLY A 43 -2.37 -0.77 -0.44
C GLY A 43 -1.17 -1.45 0.23
N LEU A 44 -1.33 -1.85 1.49
CA LEU A 44 -0.31 -2.56 2.26
C LEU A 44 -0.02 -3.94 1.67
N TYR A 45 -1.05 -4.72 1.37
CA TYR A 45 -0.92 -6.05 0.75
C TYR A 45 -0.10 -5.97 -0.55
N ARG A 46 -0.42 -5.02 -1.43
CA ARG A 46 0.33 -4.85 -2.69
C ARG A 46 1.77 -4.40 -2.45
N ALA A 47 2.01 -3.52 -1.48
CA ALA A 47 3.35 -3.08 -1.13
C ALA A 47 4.20 -4.23 -0.58
N THR A 48 3.65 -5.02 0.34
CA THR A 48 4.31 -6.21 0.91
C THR A 48 4.53 -7.28 -0.15
N ASN A 49 3.54 -7.56 -1.00
CA ASN A 49 3.66 -8.56 -2.06
C ASN A 49 4.69 -8.15 -3.12
N PHE A 50 4.76 -6.85 -3.46
CA PHE A 50 5.82 -6.31 -4.31
C PHE A 50 7.19 -6.51 -3.66
N TRP A 51 7.34 -6.16 -2.38
CA TRP A 51 8.58 -6.35 -1.64
C TRP A 51 9.04 -7.81 -1.66
N VAL A 52 8.13 -8.76 -1.37
CA VAL A 52 8.42 -10.20 -1.43
C VAL A 52 8.87 -10.62 -2.84
N ALA A 53 8.12 -10.22 -3.87
CA ALA A 53 8.42 -10.60 -5.26
C ALA A 53 9.77 -10.07 -5.75
N THR A 54 10.18 -8.87 -5.34
CA THR A 54 11.46 -8.28 -5.73
C THR A 54 12.63 -8.66 -4.81
N LYS A 55 12.38 -9.34 -3.69
CA LYS A 55 13.42 -9.65 -2.69
C LYS A 55 14.42 -10.67 -3.21
N ASP A 56 13.94 -11.67 -3.95
CA ASP A 56 14.78 -12.76 -4.48
C ASP A 56 15.59 -12.33 -5.72
N ASP A 57 15.10 -11.34 -6.48
CA ASP A 57 15.81 -10.77 -7.65
C ASP A 57 17.11 -10.04 -7.26
N HIS A 58 17.30 -9.74 -5.97
CA HIS A 58 18.51 -9.12 -5.43
C HIS A 58 19.54 -10.13 -4.89
N GLU A 59 19.18 -11.40 -4.68
CA GLU A 59 20.12 -12.43 -4.20
C GLU A 59 20.81 -13.20 -5.35
N GLY A 60 20.26 -13.16 -6.58
CA GLY A 60 20.81 -13.91 -7.73
C GLY A 60 21.76 -13.14 -8.67
N GLN A 61 22.06 -11.86 -8.43
CA GLN A 61 22.88 -11.04 -9.33
C GLN A 61 24.32 -10.78 -8.84
N ASN A 62 24.74 -11.41 -7.73
CA ASN A 62 26.12 -11.32 -7.20
C ASN A 62 26.95 -12.59 -7.47
N GLU A 63 26.58 -13.43 -8.45
CA GLU A 63 27.32 -14.67 -8.77
C GLU A 63 27.72 -14.80 -10.26
N SER A 64 27.60 -13.74 -11.07
CA SER A 64 27.99 -13.77 -12.50
C SER A 64 29.13 -12.81 -12.87
N ASP A 65 30.02 -12.48 -11.94
CA ASP A 65 31.28 -11.80 -12.23
C ASP A 65 32.44 -12.58 -11.57
N LYS A 66 32.82 -13.69 -12.22
CA LYS A 66 34.02 -14.46 -11.92
C LYS A 66 34.62 -15.01 -13.20
#